data_AF-A0A1R3W9Y2-F1
#
_entry.id   AF-A0A1R3W9Y2-F1
#
_cell.length_a   1.000
_cell.length_b   1.000
_cell.length_c   1.000
_cell.angle_alpha   90.00
_cell.angle_beta   90.00
_cell.angle_gamma   90.00
#
_symmetry.space_group_name_H-M   'P 1'
#
loop_
_entity.id
_entity.type
_entity.pdbx_description
1 polymer ?
#
loop_
_entity_poly.entity_id
_entity_poly.type
_entity_poly.pdbx_seq_one_letter_code
_entity_poly.pdbx_strand_id
1 'polypeptide(L)' 'MTKTILRSDEFSCPSCVTKIEKALAATPGVTAAKVHFNTGRIEVEHDPASAPVEALVSAVRSTGYEARPAAF' A
#
# COMPACT_ATOMS: atom_id res chain seq x y z
N MET A 1 8.99 13.16 2.38
CA MET A 1 9.01 11.73 2.00
C MET A 1 9.26 10.85 3.21
N THR A 2 8.29 10.00 3.53
CA THR A 2 8.31 9.00 4.60
C THR A 2 8.03 7.63 3.98
N LYS A 3 8.69 6.60 4.51
CA LYS A 3 8.41 5.23 4.17
C LYS A 3 7.46 4.62 5.19
N THR A 4 6.29 4.18 4.74
CA THR A 4 5.31 3.47 5.56
C THR A 4 5.20 2.03 5.12
N ILE A 5 5.07 1.13 6.10
CA ILE A 5 4.84 -0.29 5.87
C ILE A 5 3.39 -0.60 6.21
N LEU A 6 2.66 -1.13 5.24
CA LEU A 6 1.35 -1.71 5.45
C LEU A 6 1.48 -3.25 5.38
N ARG A 7 0.61 -3.95 6.09
CA ARG A 7 0.43 -5.39 5.98
C ARG A 7 -1.00 -5.71 5.62
N SER A 8 -1.19 -6.70 4.76
CA SER A 8 -2.49 -7.29 4.48
C SER A 8 -2.43 -8.76 4.86
N ASP A 9 -3.49 -9.26 5.48
CA ASP A 9 -3.58 -10.65 5.94
C ASP A 9 -3.71 -11.62 4.77
N GLU A 10 -4.28 -11.17 3.64
CA GLU A 10 -4.68 -12.09 2.58
C GLU A 10 -4.42 -11.54 1.18
N PHE A 11 -3.25 -11.89 0.63
CA PHE A 11 -3.05 -11.86 -0.80
C PHE A 11 -3.25 -13.26 -1.36
N SER A 12 -4.44 -13.55 -1.89
CA SER A 12 -4.72 -14.87 -2.46
C SER A 12 -4.36 -15.01 -3.94
N CYS A 13 -3.90 -13.94 -4.61
CA CYS A 13 -3.62 -13.97 -6.05
C CYS A 13 -2.48 -13.02 -6.46
N PRO A 14 -1.48 -13.47 -7.24
CA PRO A 14 -0.37 -12.62 -7.73
C PRO A 14 -0.87 -11.45 -8.59
N SER A 15 -2.00 -11.62 -9.27
CA SER A 15 -2.66 -10.57 -10.06
C SER A 15 -3.05 -9.33 -9.25
N CYS A 16 -3.26 -9.49 -7.93
CA CYS A 16 -3.75 -8.43 -7.07
C CYS A 16 -2.64 -7.52 -6.56
N VAL A 17 -1.40 -8.03 -6.51
CA VAL A 17 -0.17 -7.29 -6.17
C VAL A 17 0.00 -6.10 -7.09
N THR A 18 0.04 -6.36 -8.41
CA THR A 18 0.25 -5.31 -9.42
C THR A 18 -0.89 -4.28 -9.41
N LYS A 19 -2.10 -4.71 -9.06
CA LYS A 19 -3.28 -3.83 -8.99
C LYS A 19 -3.16 -2.86 -7.81
N ILE A 20 -2.70 -3.35 -6.66
CA ILE A 20 -2.47 -2.54 -5.46
C ILE A 20 -1.29 -1.60 -5.64
N GLU A 21 -0.17 -2.07 -6.21
CA GLU A 21 0.98 -1.22 -6.52
C GLU A 21 0.60 -0.06 -7.45
N LYS A 22 -0.17 -0.34 -8.51
CA LYS A 22 -0.67 0.71 -9.41
C LYS A 22 -1.62 1.69 -8.72
N ALA A 23 -2.52 1.21 -7.87
CA ALA A 23 -3.45 2.07 -7.13
C ALA A 23 -2.72 3.00 -6.16
N LEU A 24 -1.72 2.47 -5.44
CA LEU A 24 -0.86 3.25 -4.55
C LEU A 24 -0.02 4.25 -5.33
N ALA A 25 0.63 3.83 -6.42
CA ALA A 25 1.43 4.71 -7.27
C ALA A 25 0.60 5.82 -7.95
N ALA A 26 -0.70 5.58 -8.18
CA ALA A 26 -1.63 6.58 -8.70
C ALA A 26 -2.08 7.60 -7.63
N THR A 27 -1.79 7.35 -6.35
CA THR A 27 -2.16 8.25 -5.26
C THR A 27 -1.22 9.47 -5.25
N PRO A 28 -1.75 10.70 -5.31
CA PRO A 28 -0.93 11.90 -5.31
C PRO A 28 -0.14 12.02 -4.01
N GLY A 29 1.18 12.16 -4.13
CA GLY A 29 2.11 12.15 -2.99
C GLY A 29 2.84 10.82 -2.79
N VAL A 30 2.43 9.74 -3.45
CA VAL A 30 3.20 8.48 -3.48
C VAL A 30 4.30 8.58 -4.53
N THR A 31 5.53 8.30 -4.11
CA THR A 31 6.72 8.31 -4.97
C THR A 31 7.09 6.90 -5.41
N ALA A 32 6.94 5.92 -4.51
CA ALA A 32 7.15 4.51 -4.83
C ALA A 32 6.22 3.63 -4.01
N ALA A 33 5.77 2.52 -4.60
CA ALA A 33 5.03 1.48 -3.90
C ALA A 33 5.58 0.12 -4.33
N LYS A 34 5.86 -0.75 -3.36
CA LYS A 34 6.31 -2.12 -3.56
C LYS A 34 5.46 -3.06 -2.73
N VAL A 35 4.88 -4.09 -3.35
CA VAL A 35 4.08 -5.08 -2.65
C VAL A 35 4.80 -6.43 -2.66
N HIS A 36 5.07 -6.96 -1.47
CA HIS A 36 5.68 -8.27 -1.24
C HIS A 36 4.60 -9.30 -0.91
N PHE A 37 4.06 -9.93 -1.94
CA PHE A 37 3.08 -11.02 -1.83
C PHE A 37 3.53 -12.15 -0.88
N ASN A 38 4.80 -12.56 -1.01
CA ASN A 38 5.38 -13.67 -0.25
C ASN A 38 5.32 -13.47 1.28
N THR A 39 5.24 -12.22 1.75
CA THR A 39 5.26 -11.88 3.18
C THR A 39 4.05 -11.03 3.59
N GLY A 40 3.12 -10.74 2.68
CA GLY A 40 2.00 -9.84 2.92
C GLY A 40 2.39 -8.39 3.22
N ARG A 41 3.63 -7.99 2.93
CA ARG A 41 4.19 -6.67 3.27
C ARG A 41 4.07 -5.71 2.11
N ILE A 42 3.61 -4.50 2.36
CA ILE A 42 3.49 -3.42 1.39
C ILE A 42 4.37 -2.27 1.86
N GLU A 43 5.34 -1.88 1.05
CA GLU A 43 6.22 -0.75 1.32
C GLU A 43 5.81 0.41 0.43
N VAL A 44 5.48 1.55 1.04
CA VAL A 44 5.06 2.75 0.31
C VAL A 44 5.93 3.92 0.74
N GLU A 45 6.58 4.55 -0.22
CA GLU A 45 7.27 5.82 -0.07
C GLU A 45 6.33 6.92 -0.51
N HIS A 46 5.95 7.77 0.43
CA HIS A 46 4.96 8.80 0.20
C HIS A 46 5.29 10.07 0.96
N ASP A 47 4.64 11.17 0.61
CA ASP A 47 4.69 12.38 1.40
C ASP A 47 3.53 12.45 2.39
N PRO A 48 3.77 12.42 3.71
CA PRO A 48 2.70 12.35 4.70
C PRO A 48 1.80 13.57 4.73
N ALA A 49 2.22 14.71 4.16
CA ALA A 49 1.35 15.88 4.01
C ALA A 49 0.36 15.74 2.85
N SER A 50 0.68 14.95 1.81
CA SER A 50 -0.18 14.73 0.64
C SER A 50 -0.91 13.38 0.65
N ALA A 51 -0.27 12.34 1.18
CA ALA A 51 -0.74 10.96 1.19
C ALA A 51 -0.59 10.33 2.58
N PRO A 52 -1.38 10.72 3.59
CA PRO A 52 -1.27 10.13 4.93
C PRO A 52 -1.53 8.61 4.90
N VAL A 53 -1.10 7.92 5.95
CA VAL A 53 -1.25 6.46 6.09
C VAL A 53 -2.69 6.00 5.83
N GLU A 54 -3.66 6.78 6.30
CA GLU A 54 -5.09 6.55 6.12
C GLU A 54 -5.51 6.55 4.64
N ALA A 55 -4.95 7.48 3.86
CA ALA A 55 -5.18 7.57 2.43
C ALA A 55 -4.59 6.34 1.70
N LEU A 56 -3.41 5.89 2.12
CA LEU A 56 -2.80 4.67 1.56
C LEU A 56 -3.65 3.44 1.86
N VAL A 57 -4.11 3.28 3.10
CA VAL A 57 -5.02 2.19 3.48
C VAL A 57 -6.32 2.26 2.67
N SER A 58 -6.88 3.45 2.48
CA SER A 58 -8.08 3.66 1.67
C SER A 58 -7.86 3.32 0.20
N ALA A 59 -6.68 3.65 -0.37
CA ALA A 59 -6.31 3.29 -1.73
C ALA A 59 -6.24 1.77 -1.91
N VAL A 60 -5.66 1.04 -0.95
CA VAL A 60 -5.67 -0.43 -0.95
C VAL A 60 -7.11 -0.96 -0.81
N ARG A 61 -7.92 -0.39 0.08
CA ARG A 61 -9.32 -0.77 0.29
C ARG A 61 -10.17 -0.58 -0.97
N SER A 62 -9.90 0.45 -1.75
CA SER A 62 -10.56 0.71 -3.04
C SER A 62 -10.31 -0.42 -4.06
N THR A 63 -9.21 -1.16 -3.92
CA THR A 63 -8.93 -2.34 -4.75
C THR A 63 -9.63 -3.62 -4.28
N GLY A 64 -10.34 -3.57 -3.15
CA GLY A 64 -11.02 -4.72 -2.53
C GLY A 64 -10.18 -5.45 -1.47
N TYR A 65 -9.04 -4.89 -1.06
CA TYR A 65 -8.13 -5.49 -0.09
C TYR A 65 -8.05 -4.69 1.19
N GLU A 66 -8.05 -5.35 2.34
CA GLU A 66 -7.82 -4.68 3.62
C GLU A 66 -6.31 -4.66 3.92
N ALA A 67 -5.76 -3.49 4.21
CA ALA A 67 -4.38 -3.34 4.66
C ALA A 67 -4.35 -2.50 5.93
N ARG A 68 -3.44 -2.83 6.84
CA ARG A 68 -3.23 -2.12 8.09
C ARG A 68 -1.80 -1.62 8.19
N PRO A 69 -1.56 -0.43 8.76
CA PRO A 69 -0.21 -0.01 9.06
C PRO A 69 0.41 -0.98 10.07
N ALA A 70 1.52 -1.59 9.69
CA ALA A 70 2.34 -2.35 10.62
C ALA A 70 3.29 -1.35 11.27
N ALA A 71 2.92 -0.86 12.45
CA ALA A 71 3.88 -0.20 13.33
C ALA A 71 4.93 -1.25 13.72
N PHE A 72 6.19 -0.95 13.43
CA PHE A 72 7.30 -1.63 14.10
C PHE A 72 7.33 -1.18 15.57
#